data_AF-T0ZI16-F1
#
_entry.id   AF-T0ZI16-F1
#
_cell.length_a   1.000
_cell.length_b   1.000
_cell.length_c   1.000
_cell.angle_alpha   90.00
_cell.angle_beta   90.00
_cell.angle_gamma   90.00
#
_symmetry.space_group_name_H-M   'P 1'
#
loop_
_entity.id
_entity.type
_entity.pdbx_description
1 polymer ?
#
loop_
_entity_poly.entity_id
_entity_poly.type
_entity_poly.pdbx_seq_one_letter_code
_entity_poly.pdbx_strand_id
1 'polypeptide(L)'
;LKYIANAINVWSGVPGGSLSPALAVGTGLGHNVAHWFPHVAPAAVMLMGMAAYLAGVAQTPLTAAVICLEITPNQDLALPILAAALLGRASSALICRTPMYNVFAARLMREYENQRAADARTAAAQEPAP
;
A
#
# COMPACT_ATOMS: atom_id res chain seq x y z
N LEU A 1 20.07 -5.74 4.64
CA LEU A 1 19.33 -6.87 4.03
C LEU A 1 17.84 -6.57 3.81
N LYS A 2 17.06 -6.17 4.83
CA LYS A 2 15.63 -5.86 4.71
C LYS A 2 15.29 -4.77 3.66
N TYR A 3 16.10 -3.71 3.57
CA TYR A 3 15.94 -2.66 2.55
C TYR A 3 16.13 -3.15 1.11
N ILE A 4 17.07 -4.07 0.89
CA ILE A 4 17.36 -4.64 -0.44
C ILE A 4 16.23 -5.60 -0.84
N ALA A 5 15.75 -6.42 0.09
CA ALA A 5 14.59 -7.28 -0.14
C ALA A 5 13.33 -6.46 -0.47
N ASN A 6 13.14 -5.31 0.19
CA ASN A 6 12.05 -4.39 -0.12
C ASN A 6 12.18 -3.76 -1.52
N ALA A 7 13.39 -3.31 -1.88
CA ALA A 7 13.66 -2.75 -3.22
C ALA A 7 13.40 -3.79 -4.32
N ILE A 8 13.84 -5.04 -4.14
CA ILE A 8 13.63 -6.14 -5.10
C ILE A 8 12.13 -6.47 -5.24
N ASN A 9 11.37 -6.43 -4.14
CA ASN A 9 9.93 -6.71 -4.18
C ASN A 9 9.13 -5.61 -4.87
N VAL A 10 9.51 -4.34 -4.66
CA VAL A 10 8.93 -3.19 -5.40
C VAL A 10 9.29 -3.26 -6.89
N TRP A 11 10.47 -3.79 -7.22
CA TRP A 11 10.95 -3.92 -8.59
C TRP A 11 10.34 -5.12 -9.34
N SER A 12 9.92 -6.19 -8.65
CA SER A 12 9.41 -7.41 -9.31
C SER A 12 7.98 -7.30 -9.85
N GLY A 13 7.25 -6.21 -9.54
CA GLY A 13 5.91 -5.96 -10.09
C GLY A 13 4.86 -6.99 -9.66
N VAL A 14 5.16 -7.87 -8.70
CA VAL A 14 4.22 -8.88 -8.19
C VAL A 14 3.10 -8.16 -7.42
N PRO A 15 1.80 -8.36 -7.77
CA PRO A 15 0.66 -7.68 -7.16
C PRO A 15 0.40 -7.93 -5.66
N GLY A 16 1.36 -8.51 -4.91
CA GLY A 16 1.21 -8.92 -3.51
C GLY A 16 2.29 -8.44 -2.53
N GLY A 17 3.26 -7.62 -2.98
CA GLY A 17 4.53 -7.43 -2.24
C GLY A 17 4.67 -6.22 -1.29
N SER A 18 3.80 -5.21 -1.33
CA SER A 18 4.02 -3.96 -0.58
C SER A 18 3.49 -3.96 0.86
N LEU A 19 2.67 -4.95 1.24
CA LEU A 19 2.04 -5.02 2.56
C LEU A 19 3.07 -5.22 3.69
N SER A 20 3.86 -6.30 3.66
CA SER A 20 4.85 -6.58 4.71
C SER A 20 5.89 -5.46 4.88
N PRO A 21 6.44 -4.87 3.81
CA PRO A 21 7.29 -3.70 3.94
C PRO A 21 6.58 -2.48 4.53
N ALA A 22 5.33 -2.21 4.13
CA ALA A 22 4.57 -1.09 4.69
C ALA A 22 4.30 -1.28 6.18
N LEU A 23 3.94 -2.50 6.60
CA LEU A 23 3.75 -2.82 8.01
C LEU A 23 5.04 -2.63 8.82
N ALA A 24 6.19 -3.09 8.29
CA ALA A 24 7.49 -2.92 8.95
C ALA A 24 7.90 -1.44 9.08
N VAL A 25 7.71 -0.63 8.02
CA VAL A 25 8.00 0.81 8.05
C VAL A 25 7.09 1.53 9.04
N GLY A 26 5.79 1.29 8.98
CA GLY A 26 4.83 1.89 9.91
C GLY A 26 5.11 1.50 11.37
N THR A 27 5.52 0.26 11.62
CA THR A 27 5.94 -0.21 12.95
C THR A 27 7.19 0.53 13.44
N GLY A 28 8.20 0.70 12.58
CA GLY A 28 9.41 1.45 12.92
C GLY A 28 9.14 2.93 13.20
N LEU A 29 8.25 3.55 12.43
CA LEU A 29 7.79 4.92 12.69
C LEU A 29 7.05 5.01 14.03
N GLY A 30 6.12 4.09 14.27
CA GLY A 30 5.40 4.02 15.54
C GLY A 30 6.31 3.77 16.73
N HIS A 31 7.40 3.01 16.56
CA HIS A 31 8.41 2.82 17.61
C HIS A 31 9.10 4.12 17.98
N ASN A 32 9.49 4.92 16.98
CA ASN A 32 10.09 6.23 17.22
C ASN A 32 9.11 7.18 17.94
N VAL A 33 7.83 7.16 17.54
CA VAL A 33 6.77 7.96 18.17
C VAL A 33 6.47 7.50 19.61
N ALA A 34 6.60 6.20 19.89
CA ALA A 34 6.33 5.64 21.22
C ALA A 34 7.19 6.28 22.32
N HIS A 35 8.40 6.75 22.00
CA HIS A 35 9.26 7.47 22.95
C HIS A 35 8.65 8.75 23.49
N TRP A 36 7.70 9.36 22.77
CA TRP A 36 7.02 10.58 23.20
C TRP A 36 5.78 10.30 24.05
N PHE A 37 5.36 9.03 24.14
CA PHE A 37 4.21 8.57 24.91
C PHE A 37 4.63 7.50 25.93
N PRO A 38 5.47 7.82 26.92
CA PRO A 38 6.02 6.83 27.86
C PRO A 38 4.96 6.15 28.75
N HIS A 39 3.76 6.73 28.85
CA HIS A 39 2.63 6.18 29.63
C HIS A 39 1.74 5.24 28.82
N VAL A 40 1.97 5.11 27.51
CA VAL A 40 1.21 4.23 26.62
C VAL A 40 2.08 3.01 26.30
N ALA A 41 1.46 1.83 26.24
CA ALA A 41 2.16 0.62 25.83
C ALA A 41 2.80 0.83 24.45
N PRO A 42 4.14 0.68 24.29
CA PRO A 42 4.82 0.94 23.02
C PRO A 42 4.25 0.14 21.85
N ALA A 43 3.82 -1.11 22.12
CA ALA A 43 3.16 -1.96 21.15
C ALA A 43 1.90 -1.32 20.56
N ALA A 44 1.09 -0.63 21.37
CA ALA A 44 -0.13 0.03 20.87
C ALA A 44 0.20 1.17 19.90
N VAL A 45 1.22 1.97 20.20
CA VAL A 45 1.68 3.07 19.33
C VAL A 45 2.29 2.53 18.03
N MET A 46 3.06 1.45 18.12
CA MET A 46 3.61 0.74 16.97
C MET A 46 2.51 0.20 16.05
N LEU A 47 1.45 -0.38 16.61
CA LEU A 47 0.28 -0.87 15.85
C LEU A 47 -0.51 0.26 15.18
N MET A 48 -0.71 1.38 15.87
CA MET A 48 -1.32 2.57 15.27
C MET A 48 -0.48 3.11 14.11
N GLY A 49 0.85 3.17 14.26
CA GLY A 49 1.78 3.58 13.20
C GLY A 49 1.76 2.63 11.99
N MET A 50 1.68 1.33 12.24
CA MET A 50 1.52 0.30 11.24
C MET A 50 0.24 0.49 10.40
N ALA A 51 -0.91 0.67 11.06
CA ALA A 51 -2.19 0.89 10.40
C ALA A 51 -2.24 2.23 9.64
N ALA A 52 -1.74 3.30 10.25
CA ALA A 52 -1.68 4.64 9.64
C ALA A 52 -0.84 4.64 8.35
N TYR A 53 0.33 4.02 8.37
CA TYR A 53 1.21 3.97 7.21
C TYR A 53 0.59 3.16 6.08
N LEU A 54 0.06 1.97 6.38
CA LEU A 54 -0.61 1.12 5.38
C LEU A 54 -1.82 1.83 4.75
N ALA A 55 -2.66 2.46 5.58
CA ALA A 55 -3.80 3.24 5.11
C ALA A 55 -3.38 4.45 4.27
N GLY A 56 -2.27 5.10 4.59
CA GLY A 56 -1.72 6.21 3.82
C GLY A 56 -1.22 5.78 2.44
N VAL A 57 -0.50 4.66 2.35
CA VAL A 57 0.04 4.15 1.07
C VAL A 57 -1.06 3.60 0.17
N ALA A 58 -1.96 2.78 0.73
CA ALA A 58 -3.01 2.10 -0.04
C ALA A 58 -4.28 2.95 -0.21
N GLN A 59 -4.44 4.02 0.58
CA GLN A 59 -5.65 4.85 0.65
C GLN A 59 -6.92 4.07 1.07
N THR A 60 -6.77 2.91 1.72
CA THR A 60 -7.84 2.01 2.18
C THR A 60 -7.85 1.84 3.71
N PRO A 61 -8.36 2.83 4.47
CA PRO A 61 -8.22 2.84 5.94
C PRO A 61 -8.94 1.69 6.64
N LEU A 62 -10.12 1.29 6.17
CA LEU A 62 -10.88 0.16 6.75
C LEU A 62 -10.13 -1.16 6.58
N THR A 63 -9.64 -1.44 5.37
CA THR A 63 -8.84 -2.64 5.08
C THR A 63 -7.57 -2.68 5.93
N ALA A 64 -6.86 -1.55 6.02
CA ALA A 64 -5.64 -1.46 6.84
C ALA A 64 -5.92 -1.72 8.32
N ALA A 65 -6.99 -1.14 8.87
CA ALA A 65 -7.39 -1.33 10.26
C ALA A 65 -7.76 -2.78 10.55
N VAL A 66 -8.56 -3.42 9.70
CA VAL A 66 -8.95 -4.84 9.84
C VAL A 66 -7.73 -5.74 9.79
N ILE A 67 -6.83 -5.56 8.83
CA ILE A 67 -5.58 -6.35 8.76
C ILE A 67 -4.78 -6.24 10.06
N CYS A 68 -4.63 -5.02 10.59
CA CYS A 68 -3.88 -4.80 11.83
C CYS A 68 -4.57 -5.42 13.05
N LEU A 69 -5.90 -5.41 13.09
CA LEU A 69 -6.69 -6.04 14.15
C LEU A 69 -6.60 -7.56 14.11
N GLU A 70 -6.67 -8.18 12.92
CA GLU A 70 -6.58 -9.63 12.78
C GLU A 70 -5.21 -10.18 13.22
N ILE A 71 -4.13 -9.45 12.96
CA ILE A 71 -2.77 -9.86 13.37
C ILE A 71 -2.44 -9.47 14.82
N THR A 72 -3.35 -8.80 15.53
CA THR A 72 -3.15 -8.34 16.91
C THR A 72 -4.16 -8.99 17.86
N PRO A 73 -3.74 -9.62 18.96
CA PRO A 73 -4.67 -10.28 19.88
C PRO A 73 -5.51 -9.32 20.74
N ASN A 74 -5.23 -8.01 20.73
CA ASN A 74 -5.91 -7.01 21.55
C ASN A 74 -6.90 -6.17 20.72
N GLN A 75 -8.18 -6.54 20.81
CA GLN A 75 -9.27 -5.89 20.07
C GLN A 75 -9.73 -4.57 20.71
N ASP A 76 -9.36 -4.27 21.96
CA ASP A 76 -9.70 -3.00 22.62
C ASP A 76 -9.06 -1.80 21.91
N LEU A 77 -8.05 -2.05 21.08
CA LEU A 77 -7.38 -1.06 20.24
C LEU A 77 -8.07 -0.80 18.89
N ALA A 78 -9.24 -1.38 18.62
CA ALA A 78 -9.94 -1.23 17.34
C ALA A 78 -10.22 0.23 16.97
N LEU A 79 -10.80 0.99 17.90
CA LEU A 79 -11.08 2.42 17.68
C LEU A 79 -9.81 3.25 17.45
N PRO A 80 -8.76 3.19 18.30
CA PRO A 80 -7.54 3.96 18.06
C PRO A 80 -6.79 3.53 16.79
N ILE A 81 -6.79 2.25 16.43
CA ILE A 81 -6.21 1.76 15.17
C ILE A 81 -6.94 2.34 13.96
N LEU A 82 -8.27 2.33 13.97
CA LEU A 82 -9.06 2.91 12.89
C LEU A 82 -8.87 4.43 12.79
N ALA A 83 -8.81 5.13 13.92
CA ALA A 83 -8.54 6.57 13.96
C ALA A 83 -7.17 6.89 13.35
N ALA A 84 -6.12 6.14 13.72
CA ALA A 84 -4.79 6.29 13.15
C ALA A 84 -4.77 6.00 11.64
N ALA A 85 -5.48 4.95 11.19
CA ALA A 85 -5.64 4.62 9.77
C ALA A 85 -6.31 5.75 8.98
N LEU A 86 -7.37 6.36 9.52
CA LEU A 86 -8.06 7.49 8.90
C LEU A 86 -7.17 8.73 8.82
N LEU A 87 -6.39 9.02 9.87
CA LEU A 87 -5.42 10.12 9.87
C LEU A 87 -4.31 9.89 8.84
N GLY A 88 -3.79 8.67 8.73
CA GLY A 88 -2.80 8.30 7.71
C GLY A 88 -3.33 8.44 6.28
N ARG A 89 -4.58 8.02 6.04
CA ARG A 89 -5.25 8.25 4.75
C ARG A 89 -5.46 9.75 4.49
N ALA A 90 -5.89 10.50 5.49
CA ALA A 90 -6.14 11.94 5.36
C ALA A 90 -4.84 12.71 5.04
N SER A 91 -3.75 12.44 5.76
CA SER A 91 -2.45 13.05 5.49
C SER A 91 -1.94 12.70 4.09
N SER A 92 -2.10 11.43 3.67
CA SER A 92 -1.79 11.00 2.31
C SER A 92 -2.64 11.73 1.28
N ALA A 93 -3.96 11.85 1.48
CA ALA A 93 -4.86 12.54 0.55
C ALA A 93 -4.58 14.06 0.42
N LEU A 94 -3.97 14.67 1.44
CA LEU A 94 -3.51 16.07 1.40
C LEU A 94 -2.24 16.23 0.55
N ILE A 95 -1.33 15.25 0.56
CA ILE A 95 -0.03 15.31 -0.15
C ILE A 95 -0.15 14.70 -1.55
N CYS A 96 -0.69 13.49 -1.65
CA CYS A 96 -0.87 12.69 -2.85
C CYS A 96 -2.35 12.34 -3.03
N ARG A 97 -3.05 13.11 -3.87
CA ARG A 97 -4.48 12.91 -4.14
C ARG A 97 -4.80 11.62 -4.90
N THR A 98 -3.86 11.07 -5.66
CA THR A 98 -4.07 9.87 -6.48
C THR A 98 -3.61 8.60 -5.75
N PRO A 99 -4.51 7.62 -5.52
CA PRO A 99 -4.13 6.36 -4.91
C PRO A 99 -3.22 5.55 -5.85
N MET A 100 -2.25 4.84 -5.28
CA MET A 100 -1.28 4.01 -6.03
C MET A 100 -1.95 3.02 -6.99
N TYR A 101 -3.09 2.44 -6.60
CA TYR A 101 -3.84 1.51 -7.45
C TYR A 101 -4.34 2.12 -8.76
N ASN A 102 -4.67 3.42 -8.79
CA ASN A 102 -5.06 4.08 -10.05
C ASN A 102 -3.88 4.17 -11.03
N VAL A 103 -2.65 4.31 -10.52
CA VAL A 103 -1.44 4.32 -11.34
C VAL A 103 -1.17 2.94 -11.92
N PHE A 104 -1.35 1.88 -11.14
CA PHE A 104 -1.23 0.50 -11.62
C PHE A 104 -2.30 0.16 -12.66
N ALA A 105 -3.57 0.54 -12.41
CA ALA A 105 -4.66 0.34 -13.36
C ALA A 105 -4.39 1.07 -14.69
N ALA A 106 -3.91 2.32 -14.63
CA ALA A 106 -3.57 3.09 -15.84
C ALA A 106 -2.41 2.46 -16.63
N ARG A 107 -1.42 1.86 -15.94
CA ARG A 107 -0.33 1.12 -16.61
C ARG A 107 -0.85 -0.14 -17.29
N LEU A 108 -1.69 -0.92 -16.62
CA LEU A 108 -2.25 -2.14 -17.18
C LEU A 108 -3.10 -1.85 -18.41
N MET A 109 -3.95 -0.82 -18.37
CA MET A 109 -4.76 -0.43 -19.53
C MET A 109 -3.92 0.01 -20.72
N ARG A 110 -2.84 0.79 -20.49
CA ARG A 110 -1.90 1.17 -21.56
C ARG A 110 -1.21 -0.03 -22.19
N GLU A 111 -0.79 -1.00 -21.37
CA GLU A 111 -0.17 -2.23 -21.86
C GLU A 111 -1.15 -3.02 -22.75
N TYR A 112 -2.41 -3.12 -22.32
CA TYR A 112 -3.48 -3.77 -23.08
C TYR A 112 -3.78 -3.08 -24.42
N GLU A 113 -3.84 -1.74 -24.43
CA GLU A 113 -4.03 -0.95 -25.66
C GLU A 113 -2.86 -1.13 -26.64
N ASN A 114 -1.62 -1.12 -26.13
CA ASN A 114 -0.43 -1.31 -26.94
C ASN A 114 -0.38 -2.71 -27.58
N GLN A 115 -0.73 -3.75 -26.81
CA GLN A 115 -0.84 -5.12 -27.33
C GLN A 115 -1.90 -5.21 -28.42
N ARG A 116 -3.09 -4.65 -28.17
CA ARG A 116 -4.19 -4.65 -29.14
C ARG A 116 -3.85 -3.89 -30.43
N ALA A 117 -3.10 -2.79 -30.33
CA ALA A 117 -2.60 -2.04 -31.48
C ALA A 117 -1.51 -2.81 -32.26
N ALA A 118 -0.65 -3.55 -31.57
CA ALA A 118 0.33 -4.42 -32.20
C ALA A 118 -0.33 -5.59 -32.94
N ASP A 119 -1.35 -6.22 -32.33
CA ASP A 119 -2.13 -7.30 -32.94
C ASP A 119 -2.89 -6.81 -34.19
N ALA A 120 -3.49 -5.62 -34.14
CA ALA A 120 -4.17 -5.01 -35.29
C ALA A 120 -3.21 -4.69 -36.45
N ARG A 121 -2.00 -4.21 -36.16
CA ARG A 121 -0.96 -3.97 -37.18
C ARG A 121 -0.48 -5.26 -37.82
N THR A 122 -0.35 -6.32 -37.03
CA THR A 122 0.08 -7.64 -37.51
C THR A 122 -0.99 -8.26 -38.41
N ALA A 123 -2.27 -8.13 -38.05
CA ALA A 123 -3.40 -8.57 -38.87
C ALA A 123 -3.49 -7.82 -40.20
N ALA A 124 -3.32 -6.50 -40.19
CA ALA A 124 -3.32 -5.68 -41.41
C ALA A 124 -2.12 -5.96 -42.35
N ALA A 125 -1.00 -6.45 -41.81
CA ALA A 125 0.18 -6.85 -42.60
C ALA A 125 0.05 -8.25 -43.22
N GLN A 126 -0.92 -9.06 -42.77
CA GLN A 126 -1.18 -10.42 -43.27
C GLN A 126 -2.31 -10.50 -44.30
N GLU A 127 -3.02 -9.40 -44.58
CA GLU A 127 -3.97 -9.32 -45.68
C GLU A 127 -3.21 -9.33 -47.01
N PRO A 128 -3.28 -10.40 -47.84
CA PRO A 128 -2.57 -10.45 -49.10
C PRO A 128 -3.20 -9.43 -50.05
N ALA A 129 -2.36 -8.56 -50.64
CA ALA A 129 -2.80 -7.65 -51.68
C ALA A 129 -3.47 -8.44 -52.84
N PRO A 130 -4.65 -8.00 -53.32
CA PRO A 130 -5.42 -8.70 -54.35
C PRO A 130 -4.71 -8.74 -55.72
#